data_AF-A0AAD4ZPJ5-F1
#
_entry.id   AF-A0AAD4ZPJ5-F1
#
_cell.length_a   1.000
_cell.length_b   1.000
_cell.length_c   1.000
_cell.angle_alpha   90.00
_cell.angle_beta   90.00
_cell.angle_gamma   90.00
#
_symmetry.space_group_name_H-M   'P 1'
#
loop_
_entity.id
_entity.type
_entity.pdbx_description
1 polymer ?
#
loop_
_entity_poly.entity_id
_entity_poly.type
_entity_poly.pdbx_seq_one_letter_code
_entity_poly.pdbx_strand_id
1 'polypeptide(L)'
;MMPYNPGRHWILLIVRAKRETIYFLDSLPGNCTPKQPSSVECGYYVMRFMRDIIMDPSLAFEKKYAKGNQEAPYPQEAIDEVRNEWCKIPHQPTEKG
;
A
#
# COMPACT_ATOMS: atom_id res chain seq x y z
N MET A 1 3.39 10.04 1.89
CA MET A 1 2.55 8.82 1.85
C MET A 1 2.20 8.48 3.29
N MET A 2 0.96 8.11 3.57
CA MET A 2 0.48 7.90 4.94
C MET A 2 -0.47 6.71 4.97
N PRO A 3 -0.15 5.62 5.70
CA PRO A 3 -1.16 4.60 6.00
C PRO A 3 -2.24 5.21 6.90
N TYR A 4 -3.50 4.90 6.61
CA TYR A 4 -4.65 5.38 7.37
C TYR A 4 -5.63 4.24 7.60
N ASN A 5 -6.21 4.21 8.80
CA ASN A 5 -7.17 3.19 9.19
C ASN A 5 -8.48 3.85 9.66
N PRO A 6 -9.51 3.97 8.80
CA PRO A 6 -10.84 4.42 9.20
C PRO A 6 -11.59 3.45 10.12
N GLY A 7 -10.99 2.33 10.54
CA GLY A 7 -11.54 1.43 11.56
C GLY A 7 -10.80 0.09 11.59
N ARG A 8 -11.20 -0.83 10.71
CA ARG A 8 -10.64 -2.19 10.62
C ARG A 8 -9.99 -2.47 9.25
N HIS A 9 -9.67 -1.43 8.50
CA HIS A 9 -9.18 -1.56 7.13
C HIS A 9 -8.12 -0.50 6.85
N TRP A 10 -6.93 -0.94 6.43
CA TRP A 10 -5.83 -0.04 6.12
C TRP A 10 -5.87 0.38 4.65
N ILE A 11 -5.73 1.68 4.40
CA ILE A 11 -5.54 2.27 3.07
C ILE A 11 -4.27 3.12 3.05
N LEU A 12 -3.76 3.42 1.86
CA LEU A 12 -2.61 4.33 1.69
C LEU A 12 -3.08 5.65 1.08
N LEU A 13 -2.83 6.76 1.78
CA LEU A 13 -2.99 8.10 1.22
C LEU A 13 -1.67 8.58 0.61
N ILE A 14 -1.77 9.16 -0.57
CA ILE A 14 -0.66 9.84 -1.24
C ILE A 14 -1.08 11.28 -1.51
N VAL A 15 -0.49 12.22 -0.76
CA VAL A 15 -0.73 13.65 -0.95
C VAL A 15 0.32 14.19 -1.91
N ARG A 16 -0.14 14.82 -3.00
CA ARG A 16 0.73 15.52 -3.94
C ARG A 16 0.39 17.00 -3.97
N ALA A 17 0.98 17.73 -3.03
CA ALA A 17 0.70 19.16 -2.79
C ALA A 17 0.84 20.01 -4.06
N LYS A 18 1.90 19.81 -4.87
CA LYS A 18 2.11 20.58 -6.11
C LYS A 18 1.03 20.35 -7.17
N ARG A 19 0.31 19.22 -7.13
CA ARG A 19 -0.79 18.91 -8.04
C ARG A 19 -2.16 19.01 -7.35
N GLU A 20 -2.19 19.46 -6.10
CA GLU A 20 -3.41 19.55 -5.28
C GLU A 20 -4.28 18.28 -5.32
N THR A 21 -3.62 17.12 -5.43
CA THR A 21 -4.29 15.83 -5.61
C THR A 21 -3.97 14.90 -4.44
N ILE A 22 -4.98 14.20 -3.95
CA ILE A 22 -4.85 13.12 -2.97
C ILE A 22 -5.28 11.82 -3.65
N TYR A 23 -4.43 10.80 -3.58
CA TYR A 23 -4.76 9.45 -4.04
C TYR A 23 -5.07 8.57 -2.84
N PHE A 24 -6.12 7.75 -2.97
CA PHE A 24 -6.51 6.74 -2.00
C PHE A 24 -6.30 5.38 -2.63
N LEU A 25 -5.32 4.63 -2.13
CA LEU A 25 -5.03 3.28 -2.61
C LEU A 25 -5.63 2.29 -1.62
N ASP A 26 -6.59 1.50 -2.10
CA ASP A 26 -7.41 0.61 -1.29
C ASP A 26 -7.45 -0.79 -1.92
N SER A 27 -7.05 -1.82 -1.18
CA SER A 27 -7.02 -3.20 -1.68
C SER A 27 -8.39 -3.89 -1.73
N LEU A 28 -9.48 -3.22 -1.33
CA LEU A 28 -10.83 -3.75 -1.44
C LEU A 28 -11.39 -3.67 -2.87
N PRO A 29 -12.39 -4.53 -3.19
CA PRO A 29 -13.09 -4.48 -4.48
C PRO A 29 -13.64 -3.09 -4.81
N GLY A 30 -13.69 -2.77 -6.10
CA GLY A 30 -14.20 -1.49 -6.60
C GLY A 30 -13.13 -0.42 -6.82
N ASN A 31 -11.87 -0.72 -6.49
CA ASN A 31 -10.72 0.14 -6.71
C ASN A 31 -9.79 -0.44 -7.80
N CYS A 32 -9.08 0.44 -8.52
CA CYS A 32 -8.16 0.06 -9.61
C CYS A 32 -6.82 -0.55 -9.12
N THR A 33 -6.66 -0.69 -7.81
CA THR A 33 -5.49 -1.26 -7.14
C THR A 33 -5.55 -2.79 -7.04
N PRO A 34 -4.40 -3.47 -6.84
CA PRO A 34 -4.36 -4.90 -6.55
C PRO A 34 -5.29 -5.28 -5.40
N LYS A 35 -6.20 -6.21 -5.69
CA LYS A 35 -7.24 -6.66 -4.74
C LYS A 35 -6.69 -7.72 -3.79
N GLN A 36 -6.97 -7.58 -2.50
CA GLN A 36 -6.67 -8.62 -1.52
C GLN A 36 -7.66 -9.81 -1.61
N PRO A 37 -7.18 -11.05 -1.45
CA PRO A 37 -8.05 -12.23 -1.49
C PRO A 37 -8.89 -12.39 -0.22
N SER A 38 -8.42 -11.84 0.91
CA SER A 38 -9.05 -11.93 2.23
C SER A 38 -9.32 -10.56 2.85
N SER A 39 -10.05 -10.49 3.96
CA SER A 39 -10.33 -9.23 4.66
C SER A 39 -9.23 -8.77 5.62
N VAL A 40 -8.12 -9.52 5.74
CA VAL A 40 -7.13 -9.33 6.82
C VAL A 40 -5.75 -8.89 6.33
N GLU A 41 -5.53 -8.82 5.01
CA GLU A 41 -4.21 -8.53 4.43
C GLU A 41 -4.00 -7.06 4.08
N CYS A 42 -4.95 -6.17 4.39
CA CYS A 42 -4.93 -4.77 3.97
C CYS A 42 -3.66 -4.04 4.41
N GLY A 43 -3.15 -4.32 5.60
CA GLY A 43 -1.88 -3.77 6.08
C GLY A 43 -0.69 -4.20 5.21
N TYR A 44 -0.61 -5.48 4.83
CA TYR A 44 0.45 -5.99 3.96
C TYR A 44 0.38 -5.40 2.55
N TYR A 45 -0.84 -5.20 2.03
CA TYR A 45 -1.05 -4.52 0.74
C TYR A 45 -0.60 -3.06 0.81
N VAL A 46 -0.94 -2.32 1.87
CA VAL A 46 -0.46 -0.95 2.07
C VAL A 46 1.07 -0.88 2.11
N MET A 47 1.70 -1.82 2.81
CA MET A 47 3.17 -1.92 2.85
C MET A 47 3.76 -2.26 1.48
N ARG A 48 3.12 -3.15 0.71
CA ARG A 48 3.52 -3.47 -0.67
C ARG A 48 3.36 -2.28 -1.62
N PHE A 49 2.27 -1.53 -1.53
CA PHE A 49 2.07 -0.29 -2.30
C PHE A 49 3.20 0.70 -2.03
N MET A 50 3.52 0.94 -0.74
CA MET A 50 4.62 1.82 -0.37
C MET A 50 5.96 1.35 -0.95
N ARG A 51 6.25 0.04 -0.88
CA ARG A 51 7.46 -0.53 -1.49
C ARG A 51 7.53 -0.27 -2.99
N ASP A 52 6.47 -0.62 -3.74
CA ASP A 52 6.45 -0.45 -5.19
C ASP A 52 6.64 1.03 -5.59
N ILE A 53 6.03 1.97 -4.86
CA ILE A 53 6.15 3.41 -5.12
C ILE A 53 7.55 3.95 -4.77
N ILE A 54 8.16 3.48 -3.68
CA ILE A 54 9.52 3.90 -3.30
C ILE A 54 10.55 3.38 -4.30
N MET A 55 10.37 2.15 -4.80
CA MET A 55 11.27 1.53 -5.77
C MET A 55 11.12 2.12 -7.18
N ASP A 56 9.99 2.74 -7.49
CA ASP A 56 9.76 3.45 -8.76
C ASP A 56 9.59 4.97 -8.54
N PRO A 57 10.70 5.74 -8.58
CA PRO A 57 10.65 7.18 -8.38
C PRO A 57 9.97 7.94 -9.53
N SER A 58 9.61 7.26 -10.64
CA SER A 58 8.94 7.89 -11.79
C SER A 58 7.49 8.28 -11.51
N LEU A 59 6.93 7.84 -10.37
CA LEU A 59 5.54 8.02 -9.99
C LEU A 59 4.57 7.34 -10.98
N ALA A 60 4.98 6.25 -11.64
CA ALA A 60 4.13 5.53 -12.59
C ALA A 60 2.83 5.00 -11.96
N PHE A 61 2.76 4.91 -10.63
CA PHE A 61 1.54 4.54 -9.89
C PHE A 61 0.32 5.38 -10.28
N GLU A 62 0.51 6.63 -10.70
CA GLU A 62 -0.60 7.48 -11.15
C GLU A 62 -1.33 6.92 -12.37
N LYS A 63 -0.57 6.41 -13.34
CA LYS A 63 -1.10 5.82 -14.56
C LYS A 63 -1.54 4.39 -14.28
N LYS A 64 -0.75 3.66 -13.49
CA LYS A 64 -1.03 2.28 -13.09
C LYS A 64 -2.38 2.15 -12.38
N TYR A 65 -2.71 3.05 -11.45
CA TYR A 65 -3.98 2.99 -10.71
C TYR A 65 -5.03 3.97 -11.25
N ALA A 66 -4.89 4.39 -12.51
CA ALA A 66 -5.88 5.26 -13.15
C ALA A 66 -7.22 4.53 -13.34
N LYS A 67 -8.31 5.30 -13.31
CA LYS A 67 -9.66 4.77 -13.50
C LYS A 67 -9.75 3.97 -14.81
N GLY A 68 -10.21 2.73 -14.71
CA GLY A 68 -10.34 1.81 -15.84
C GLY A 68 -9.14 0.88 -16.04
N ASN A 69 -8.04 1.06 -15.30
CA ASN A 69 -6.92 0.12 -15.29
C ASN A 69 -6.98 -0.76 -14.04
N GLN A 70 -7.72 -1.87 -14.08
CA GLN A 70 -7.78 -2.79 -12.96
C GLN A 70 -6.49 -3.61 -12.88
N GLU A 71 -5.75 -3.43 -11.81
CA GLU A 71 -4.57 -4.22 -11.54
C GLU A 71 -4.93 -5.60 -10.97
N ALA A 72 -4.16 -6.61 -11.39
CA ALA A 72 -4.27 -7.95 -10.85
C ALA A 72 -3.89 -7.96 -9.35
N PRO A 73 -4.44 -8.89 -8.55
CA PRO A 73 -3.93 -9.16 -7.21
C PRO A 73 -2.43 -9.41 -7.21
N TYR A 74 -1.76 -9.08 -6.11
CA TYR A 74 -0.37 -9.50 -5.95
C TYR A 74 -0.30 -11.02 -5.82
N PRO A 75 0.74 -11.67 -6.38
CA PRO A 75 1.03 -13.06 -6.06
C PRO A 75 1.29 -13.18 -4.55
N GLN A 76 0.91 -14.31 -3.95
CA GLN A 76 0.99 -14.49 -2.49
C GLN A 76 2.43 -14.36 -1.99
N GLU A 77 3.40 -14.80 -2.78
CA GLU A 77 4.84 -14.70 -2.52
C GLU A 77 5.27 -13.25 -2.29
N ALA A 78 4.73 -12.30 -3.07
CA ALA A 78 5.04 -10.88 -2.94
C ALA A 78 4.50 -10.26 -1.64
N ILE A 79 3.43 -10.84 -1.09
CA ILE A 79 2.85 -10.46 0.20
C ILE A 79 3.65 -11.13 1.34
N ASP A 80 4.05 -12.38 1.16
CA ASP A 80 4.86 -13.12 2.12
C ASP A 80 6.26 -12.54 2.28
N GLU A 81 6.86 -12.00 1.20
CA GLU A 81 8.09 -11.21 1.27
C GLU A 81 7.98 -10.07 2.28
N VAL A 82 6.92 -9.26 2.16
CA VAL A 82 6.66 -8.15 3.07
C VAL A 82 6.44 -8.68 4.49
N ARG A 83 5.58 -9.70 4.65
CA ARG A 83 5.30 -10.32 5.95
C ARG A 83 6.58 -10.80 6.65
N ASN A 84 7.43 -11.53 5.93
CA ASN A 84 8.65 -12.12 6.45
C ASN A 84 9.71 -11.08 6.79
N GLU A 85 9.82 -9.99 6.03
CA GLU A 85 10.72 -8.89 6.37
C GLU A 85 10.27 -8.17 7.65
N TRP A 86 8.98 -7.88 7.80
CA TRP A 86 8.45 -7.26 9.01
C TRP A 86 8.62 -8.14 10.25
N CYS A 87 8.47 -9.47 10.12
CA CYS A 87 8.74 -10.40 11.21
C CYS A 87 10.21 -10.39 11.69
N LYS A 88 11.16 -9.97 10.84
CA LYS A 88 12.59 -9.96 11.15
C LYS A 88 13.05 -8.66 11.81
N ILE A 89 12.24 -7.59 11.78
CA ILE A 89 12.61 -6.32 12.41
C ILE A 89 12.56 -6.53 13.93
N PRO A 90 13.72 -6.51 14.64
CA PRO A 90 13.72 -6.60 16.09
C PRO A 90 12.91 -5.44 16.65
N HIS A 91 12.20 -5.68 17.76
CA HIS A 91 11.57 -4.61 18.53
C HIS A 91 12.69 -3.71 19.07
N GLN A 92 13.11 -2.70 18.31
CA GLN A 92 13.96 -1.65 18.85
C GLN A 92 13.08 -0.86 19.82
N PRO A 93 13.43 -0.80 21.12
CA PRO A 93 12.75 0.11 22.03
C PRO A 93 12.84 1.50 21.41
N THR A 94 11.70 2.16 21.22
CA THR A 94 11.71 3.57 20.86
C THR A 94 12.40 4.30 22.01
N GLU A 95 13.58 4.85 21.75
CA GLU A 95 14.18 5.81 22.66
C GLU A 95 13.22 6.99 22.74
N LYS A 96 12.44 7.02 23.82
CA LYS A 96 11.59 8.15 24.17
C LYS A 96 12.52 9.28 24.60
N GLY A 97 12.74 10.25 23.71
CA GLY A 97 13.18 11.59 24.07
C GLY A 97 12.06 12.40 24.72
#